data_AF-A0A060BLA2-F1
#
_entry.id   AF-A0A060BLA2-F1
#
_cell.length_a   1.000
_cell.length_b   1.000
_cell.length_c   1.000
_cell.angle_alpha   90.00
_cell.angle_beta   90.00
_cell.angle_gamma   90.00
#
_symmetry.space_group_name_H-M   'P 1'
#
loop_
_entity.id
_entity.type
_entity.pdbx_description
1 polymer ?
#
loop_
_entity_poly.entity_id
_entity_poly.type
_entity_poly.pdbx_seq_one_letter_code
_entity_poly.pdbx_strand_id
1 'polypeptide(L)'
;DFNLSYYDFFQFPFINDADVIKVPAWTKKALFYEIFVDRFNKGDTTKDQSYITMKWGAIPTNHDYAGGDLKGIIQKLDYIKGWGFNALYLTPIFKSRSYHKYDIEDYDKVDP
;
A
#
# COMPACT_ATOMS: atom_id res chain seq x y z
N ASP A 1 23.58 48.90 -6.57
CA ASP A 1 24.59 48.35 -7.49
C ASP A 1 24.42 46.83 -7.48
N PHE A 2 24.02 46.24 -8.60
CA PHE A 2 23.70 44.79 -8.70
C PHE A 2 24.90 43.95 -9.17
N ASN A 3 26.07 44.56 -9.41
CA ASN A 3 27.23 43.87 -9.98
C ASN A 3 27.82 42.77 -9.07
N LEU A 4 27.56 42.83 -7.75
CA LEU A 4 27.99 41.81 -6.76
C LEU A 4 26.83 40.97 -6.22
N SER A 5 25.65 41.10 -6.80
CA SER A 5 24.44 40.40 -6.35
C SER A 5 24.62 38.87 -6.26
N TYR A 6 25.52 38.29 -7.04
CA TYR A 6 25.85 36.87 -6.98
C TYR A 6 26.49 36.41 -5.65
N TYR A 7 27.04 37.31 -4.82
CA TYR A 7 27.56 36.98 -3.48
C TYR A 7 26.49 37.01 -2.38
N ASP A 8 25.44 37.81 -2.55
CA ASP A 8 24.50 38.15 -1.47
C ASP A 8 23.08 37.57 -1.68
N PHE A 9 22.82 36.95 -2.84
CA PHE A 9 21.50 36.37 -3.17
C PHE A 9 21.57 34.90 -3.57
N PHE A 10 20.46 34.19 -3.34
CA PHE A 10 20.26 32.84 -3.87
C PHE A 10 20.27 32.86 -5.40
N GLN A 11 20.96 31.90 -6.00
CA GLN A 11 21.04 31.73 -7.44
C GLN A 11 20.46 30.39 -7.85
N PHE A 12 19.59 30.41 -8.87
CA PHE A 12 19.13 29.21 -9.57
C PHE A 12 19.60 29.30 -11.04
N PRO A 13 20.84 28.89 -11.33
CA PRO A 13 21.53 29.25 -12.57
C PRO A 13 20.86 28.69 -13.83
N PHE A 14 20.27 27.50 -13.73
CA PHE A 14 19.56 26.87 -14.83
C PHE A 14 18.57 25.83 -14.30
N ILE A 15 17.38 25.74 -14.91
CA ILE A 15 16.41 24.67 -14.65
C ILE A 15 16.53 23.66 -15.80
N ASN A 16 17.19 22.54 -15.54
CA ASN A 16 17.24 21.43 -16.49
C ASN A 16 15.93 20.64 -16.42
N ASP A 17 15.32 20.35 -17.57
CA ASP A 17 14.07 19.57 -17.64
C ASP A 17 14.21 18.17 -17.00
N ALA A 18 15.42 17.59 -17.02
CA ALA A 18 15.70 16.32 -16.35
C ALA A 18 15.64 16.41 -14.81
N ASP A 19 15.90 17.59 -14.25
CA ASP A 19 15.88 17.84 -12.80
C ASP A 19 14.48 18.31 -12.32
N VAL A 20 13.56 18.56 -13.25
CA VAL A 20 12.17 18.89 -12.92
C VAL A 20 11.45 17.63 -12.43
N ILE A 21 10.98 17.66 -11.18
CA ILE A 21 10.20 16.57 -10.60
C ILE A 21 8.90 16.39 -11.39
N LYS A 22 8.80 15.29 -12.13
CA LYS A 22 7.60 14.87 -12.85
C LYS A 22 6.84 13.86 -12.00
N VAL A 23 5.63 14.21 -11.59
CA VAL A 23 4.72 13.29 -10.91
C VAL A 23 3.69 12.73 -11.90
N PRO A 24 3.32 11.44 -11.82
CA PRO A 24 2.30 10.87 -12.69
C PRO A 24 0.97 11.64 -12.55
N ALA A 25 0.39 12.10 -13.66
CA ALA A 25 -0.75 13.03 -13.63
C ALA A 25 -1.97 12.49 -12.88
N TRP A 26 -2.18 11.17 -12.87
CA TRP A 26 -3.32 10.53 -12.21
C TRP A 26 -3.29 10.66 -10.69
N THR A 27 -2.10 10.78 -10.06
CA THR A 27 -1.98 10.84 -8.60
C THR A 27 -2.59 12.10 -8.01
N LYS A 28 -2.67 13.19 -8.79
CA LYS A 28 -3.36 14.44 -8.40
C LYS A 28 -4.87 14.28 -8.18
N LYS A 29 -5.46 13.19 -8.70
CA LYS A 29 -6.88 12.86 -8.57
C LYS A 29 -7.09 11.53 -7.83
N ALA A 30 -6.03 10.96 -7.27
CA ALA A 30 -6.09 9.68 -6.60
C ALA A 30 -6.61 9.85 -5.17
N LEU A 31 -7.61 9.06 -4.81
CA LEU A 31 -8.04 8.84 -3.43
C LEU A 31 -7.66 7.41 -3.08
N PHE A 32 -6.60 7.29 -2.27
CA PHE A 32 -6.06 6.01 -1.84
C PHE A 32 -6.85 5.42 -0.69
N TYR A 33 -7.12 4.12 -0.78
CA TYR A 33 -7.61 3.30 0.32
C TYR A 33 -6.52 2.30 0.70
N GLU A 34 -5.97 2.45 1.90
CA GLU A 34 -4.96 1.53 2.43
C GLU A 34 -5.62 0.27 2.99
N ILE A 35 -5.07 -0.90 2.63
CA ILE A 35 -5.58 -2.20 3.05
C ILE A 35 -4.45 -3.00 3.69
N PHE A 36 -4.64 -3.32 4.97
CA PHE A 36 -3.91 -4.38 5.64
C PHE A 36 -4.58 -5.73 5.32
N VAL A 37 -3.97 -6.50 4.42
CA VAL A 37 -4.64 -7.63 3.72
C VAL A 37 -5.20 -8.68 4.67
N ASP A 38 -4.43 -9.12 5.67
CA ASP A 38 -4.87 -10.14 6.63
C ASP A 38 -6.13 -9.73 7.42
N ARG A 39 -6.46 -8.44 7.49
CA ARG A 39 -7.53 -7.92 8.36
C ARG A 39 -8.72 -7.35 7.61
N PHE A 40 -8.68 -7.27 6.29
CA PHE A 40 -9.70 -6.56 5.53
C PHE A 40 -10.97 -7.39 5.29
N ASN A 41 -10.82 -8.56 4.64
CA ASN A 41 -11.94 -9.46 4.39
C ASN A 41 -11.42 -10.88 4.10
N LYS A 42 -12.14 -11.90 4.59
CA LYS A 42 -11.89 -13.30 4.25
C LYS A 42 -12.77 -13.71 3.09
N GLY A 43 -12.17 -13.96 1.92
CA GLY A 43 -12.93 -14.31 0.72
C GLY A 43 -12.64 -15.71 0.21
N ASP A 44 -11.50 -16.30 0.57
CA ASP A 44 -11.13 -17.65 0.15
C ASP A 44 -11.52 -18.69 1.20
N THR A 45 -12.54 -19.48 0.92
CA THR A 45 -12.94 -20.62 1.77
C THR A 45 -12.18 -21.90 1.45
N THR A 46 -11.41 -21.93 0.37
CA THR A 46 -10.70 -23.12 -0.14
C THR A 46 -9.25 -23.22 0.33
N LYS A 47 -8.68 -22.13 0.87
CA LYS A 47 -7.33 -22.12 1.45
C LYS A 47 -7.29 -22.87 2.79
N ASP A 48 -6.09 -23.24 3.22
CA ASP A 48 -5.86 -23.73 4.57
C ASP A 48 -6.26 -22.64 5.59
N GLN A 49 -7.04 -23.00 6.60
CA GLN A 49 -7.48 -22.08 7.66
C GLN A 49 -6.84 -22.41 9.01
N SER A 50 -5.98 -23.44 9.07
CA SER A 50 -5.35 -23.91 10.31
C SER A 50 -4.42 -22.87 10.95
N TYR A 51 -3.89 -21.94 10.15
CA TYR A 51 -3.02 -20.86 10.61
C TYR A 51 -3.77 -19.70 11.26
N ILE A 52 -5.09 -19.63 11.13
CA ILE A 52 -5.90 -18.52 11.67
C ILE A 52 -6.00 -18.68 13.19
N THR A 53 -5.40 -17.76 13.93
CA THR A 53 -5.30 -17.86 15.39
C THR A 53 -6.35 -17.03 16.12
N MET A 54 -7.07 -16.13 15.43
CA MET A 54 -8.03 -15.23 16.08
C MET A 54 -9.44 -15.32 15.48
N LYS A 55 -10.43 -15.02 16.32
CA LYS A 55 -11.81 -14.80 15.86
C LYS A 55 -11.88 -13.53 15.02
N TRP A 56 -12.57 -13.60 13.88
CA TRP A 56 -12.77 -12.45 13.01
C TRP A 56 -13.43 -11.28 13.76
N GLY A 57 -12.82 -10.08 13.66
CA GLY A 57 -13.29 -8.87 14.33
C GLY A 57 -12.90 -8.75 15.82
N ALA A 58 -12.18 -9.71 16.39
CA ALA A 58 -11.58 -9.54 17.71
C ALA A 58 -10.43 -8.51 17.68
N ILE A 59 -10.03 -8.01 18.85
CA ILE A 59 -8.84 -7.14 18.97
C ILE A 59 -7.60 -8.02 18.73
N PRO A 60 -6.76 -7.71 17.72
CA PRO A 60 -5.60 -8.52 17.39
C PRO A 60 -4.41 -8.22 18.32
N THR A 61 -3.53 -9.20 18.46
CA THR A 61 -2.15 -9.04 18.94
C THR A 61 -1.16 -9.00 17.77
N ASN A 62 0.12 -8.83 18.09
CA ASN A 62 1.25 -8.91 17.15
C ASN A 62 1.64 -10.35 16.76
N HIS A 63 0.84 -11.34 17.15
CA HIS A 63 1.07 -12.74 16.77
C HIS A 63 -0.15 -13.35 16.08
N ASP A 64 -1.22 -12.57 15.91
CA ASP A 64 -2.49 -13.10 15.41
C ASP A 64 -2.62 -13.06 13.90
N TYR A 65 -3.21 -14.12 13.36
CA TYR A 65 -3.61 -14.25 11.96
C TYR A 65 -5.13 -14.22 11.89
N ALA A 66 -5.70 -13.21 11.24
CA ALA A 66 -7.14 -13.11 11.10
C ALA A 66 -7.65 -13.86 9.87
N GLY A 67 -6.81 -14.02 8.84
CA GLY A 67 -7.08 -14.85 7.67
C GLY A 67 -7.70 -14.10 6.50
N GLY A 68 -7.51 -12.78 6.38
CA GLY A 68 -7.89 -12.01 5.20
C GLY A 68 -7.07 -12.37 3.96
N ASP A 69 -7.60 -12.09 2.77
CA ASP A 69 -6.99 -12.48 1.50
C ASP A 69 -7.41 -11.59 0.32
N LEU A 70 -6.70 -11.75 -0.81
CA LEU A 70 -6.96 -10.99 -2.03
C LEU A 70 -8.35 -11.25 -2.62
N LYS A 71 -8.89 -12.49 -2.51
CA LYS A 71 -10.27 -12.79 -2.93
C LYS A 71 -11.27 -11.98 -2.10
N GLY A 72 -11.00 -11.80 -0.81
CA GLY A 72 -11.77 -10.98 0.09
C GLY A 72 -11.74 -9.51 -0.31
N ILE A 73 -10.59 -8.99 -0.76
CA ILE A 73 -10.50 -7.63 -1.32
C ILE A 73 -11.35 -7.51 -2.58
N ILE A 74 -11.26 -8.47 -3.51
CA ILE A 74 -12.03 -8.49 -4.75
C ILE A 74 -13.55 -8.40 -4.46
N GLN A 75 -14.04 -9.18 -3.49
CA GLN A 75 -15.45 -9.16 -3.07
C GLN A 75 -15.93 -7.82 -2.49
N LYS A 76 -15.02 -6.91 -2.13
CA LYS A 76 -15.31 -5.61 -1.52
C LYS A 76 -14.92 -4.42 -2.42
N LEU A 77 -14.52 -4.66 -3.67
CA LEU A 77 -14.18 -3.57 -4.60
C LEU A 77 -15.36 -2.61 -4.82
N ASP A 78 -16.59 -3.11 -4.90
CA ASP A 78 -17.79 -2.27 -5.03
C ASP A 78 -18.03 -1.41 -3.78
N TYR A 79 -17.73 -1.93 -2.58
CA TYR A 79 -17.78 -1.15 -1.34
C TYR A 79 -16.76 0.00 -1.39
N ILE A 80 -15.49 -0.31 -1.72
CA ILE A 80 -14.42 0.69 -1.78
C ILE A 80 -14.74 1.77 -2.81
N LYS A 81 -15.16 1.36 -4.02
CA LYS A 81 -15.56 2.25 -5.10
C LYS A 81 -16.78 3.09 -4.74
N GLY A 82 -17.74 2.52 -4.01
CA GLY A 82 -18.95 3.20 -3.55
C GLY A 82 -18.67 4.40 -2.64
N TRP A 83 -17.56 4.37 -1.90
CA TRP A 83 -17.08 5.50 -1.10
C TRP A 83 -16.26 6.53 -1.89
N GLY A 84 -16.01 6.30 -3.18
CA GLY A 84 -15.30 7.22 -4.07
C GLY A 84 -13.79 7.02 -4.15
N PHE A 85 -13.24 6.00 -3.47
CA PHE A 85 -11.82 5.65 -3.62
C PHE A 85 -11.54 5.07 -5.01
N ASN A 86 -10.39 5.41 -5.58
CA ASN A 86 -10.01 5.03 -6.94
C ASN A 86 -8.58 4.47 -7.06
N ALA A 87 -7.86 4.35 -5.94
CA ALA A 87 -6.56 3.73 -5.86
C ALA A 87 -6.46 2.88 -4.58
N LEU A 88 -5.82 1.72 -4.67
CA LEU A 88 -5.55 0.87 -3.51
C LEU A 88 -4.06 0.93 -3.18
N TYR A 89 -3.76 1.06 -1.89
CA TYR A 89 -2.43 0.80 -1.35
C TYR A 89 -2.51 -0.46 -0.49
N LEU A 90 -1.83 -1.52 -0.90
CA LEU A 90 -1.81 -2.78 -0.17
C LEU A 90 -0.53 -2.84 0.67
N THR A 91 -0.64 -3.28 1.91
CA THR A 91 0.52 -3.81 2.65
C THR A 91 1.09 -5.03 1.92
N PRO A 92 2.31 -5.50 2.24
CA PRO A 92 2.96 -6.56 1.48
C PRO A 92 2.09 -7.81 1.29
N ILE A 93 2.10 -8.34 0.07
CA ILE A 93 1.30 -9.49 -0.37
C ILE A 93 2.15 -10.68 -0.82
N PHE A 94 3.47 -10.52 -0.79
CA PHE A 94 4.40 -11.57 -1.18
C PHE A 94 4.54 -12.61 -0.08
N LYS A 95 5.00 -13.80 -0.49
CA LYS A 95 5.14 -14.94 0.40
C LYS A 95 5.98 -14.59 1.63
N SER A 96 5.40 -14.81 2.81
CA SER A 96 6.04 -14.52 4.10
C SER A 96 5.40 -15.34 5.21
N ARG A 97 6.17 -15.65 6.26
CA ARG A 97 5.64 -16.38 7.43
C ARG A 97 4.78 -15.51 8.32
N SER A 98 5.11 -14.23 8.47
CA SER A 98 4.34 -13.35 9.36
C SER A 98 2.98 -12.94 8.78
N TYR A 99 2.11 -12.45 9.66
CA TYR A 99 0.83 -11.85 9.29
C TYR A 99 0.97 -10.49 8.58
N HIS A 100 2.07 -9.75 8.82
CA HIS A 100 2.31 -8.42 8.24
C HIS A 100 3.15 -8.44 6.95
N LYS A 101 3.86 -9.54 6.69
CA LYS A 101 4.54 -9.86 5.42
C LYS A 101 5.70 -8.95 5.00
N TYR A 102 6.30 -8.26 5.97
CA TYR A 102 7.48 -7.40 5.71
C TYR A 102 8.80 -8.20 5.71
N ASP A 103 8.79 -9.40 6.28
CA ASP A 103 9.82 -10.44 6.30
C ASP A 103 9.67 -11.38 5.10
N ILE A 104 9.79 -10.81 3.89
CA ILE A 104 9.51 -11.50 2.62
C ILE A 104 10.46 -12.70 2.41
N GLU A 105 9.88 -13.85 2.10
CA GLU A 105 10.61 -15.06 1.71
C GLU A 105 10.84 -15.16 0.20
N ASP A 106 9.88 -14.71 -0.60
CA ASP A 106 9.89 -14.86 -2.06
C ASP A 106 9.09 -13.72 -2.71
N TYR A 107 9.79 -12.80 -3.39
CA TYR A 107 9.18 -11.66 -4.09
C TYR A 107 8.45 -12.06 -5.38
N ASP A 108 8.72 -13.25 -5.93
CA ASP A 108 8.11 -13.74 -7.18
C ASP A 108 6.83 -14.54 -6.91
N LYS A 109 6.45 -14.73 -5.64
CA LYS A 109 5.23 -15.45 -5.25
C LYS A 109 4.34 -14.60 -4.35
N VAL A 110 3.06 -14.53 -4.71
CA VAL A 110 2.00 -14.07 -3.81
C VAL A 110 1.86 -15.09 -2.67
N ASP A 111 1.61 -14.59 -1.46
CA ASP A 111 1.35 -15.44 -0.31
C ASP A 111 0.13 -16.35 -0.55
N PRO A 112 0.23 -17.67 -0.29
CA PRO A 112 -0.82 -18.65 -0.61
C PRO A 112 -2.20 -18.40 0.01
#